data_AF-A0A832IVF4-F1
#
_entry.id   AF-A0A832IVF4-F1
#
_cell.length_a   1.000
_cell.length_b   1.000
_cell.length_c   1.000
_cell.angle_alpha   90.00
_cell.angle_beta   90.00
_cell.angle_gamma   90.00
#
_symmetry.space_group_name_H-M   'P 1'
#
loop_
_entity.id
_entity.type
_entity.pdbx_description
1 polymer ?
#
loop_
_entity_poly.entity_id
_entity_poly.type
_entity_poly.pdbx_seq_one_letter_code
_entity_poly.pdbx_strand_id
1 'polypeptide(L)'
;ETSHTMVSDVKNLQVHATLGDKSATLEKELFFSTMTGNSMHESLSVGDKKVNIELLKYLPTANEHAVADANGKKLLELKISAGGKGKIHFLAKGDKIDFGGFYVGYDITPSTDKPTFLIKDKGEGYVVDFPFSMKTLNMNTKTPGEMHGGENDFTQRMLYRFGGNAVVLKDIHKKAIVKIDSNDIKTQRGEAEYIQWKVSVGDASKIVTTTPHKGKVGQIQRMDLDGVHIDMRVGAKLIDVPFSITLKDFELERYPGSMTPASYSSKVVLRDKDANLTMPYHIYMNHILDYKNYRLFQSSYDPDEKGTVLSVNHDPGTMPTYIGYLLLAIGMIWSLFHPNGRFQKLLKGARKLQSKKLQSATAGLALVALLALAPQNVDAASPKVDENTLKTMQSYNLQHTLNFGKLAVQDHQGRMKPMDTVAHDVIAKITSRSSLYDLEPTQMLLGMIIQPELYQNVPMIKIGHKKIALDIGLPEDTKYAKFSDFFSSKDGAYKIFDAVTKSSRKKPLEKTKYDKELIKIDERVNVAFMAYQECFLPVHQE
;
A
#
# COMPACT_ATOMS: atom_id res chain seq x y z
N GLU A 1 -10.91 -6.68 21.28
CA GLU A 1 -11.50 -7.80 20.52
C GLU A 1 -10.65 -9.05 20.70
N THR A 2 -11.23 -10.26 20.71
CA THR A 2 -10.50 -11.53 20.82
C THR A 2 -10.81 -12.40 19.60
N SER A 3 -9.79 -12.87 18.89
CA SER A 3 -9.94 -13.79 17.75
C SER A 3 -9.14 -15.06 17.95
N HIS A 4 -9.67 -16.18 17.44
CA HIS A 4 -9.02 -17.49 17.36
C HIS A 4 -9.01 -18.02 15.92
N THR A 5 -9.22 -17.13 14.96
CA THR A 5 -9.36 -17.47 13.55
C THR A 5 -8.49 -16.55 12.70
N MET A 6 -7.93 -17.10 11.63
CA MET A 6 -7.21 -16.36 10.61
C MET A 6 -7.84 -16.59 9.24
N VAL A 7 -7.53 -15.69 8.31
CA VAL A 7 -8.05 -15.73 6.95
C VAL A 7 -6.90 -16.02 5.99
N SER A 8 -7.07 -16.99 5.09
CA SER A 8 -6.03 -17.36 4.12
C SER A 8 -5.71 -16.20 3.16
N ASP A 9 -4.44 -16.04 2.80
CA ASP A 9 -4.05 -15.07 1.76
C ASP A 9 -4.44 -15.57 0.36
N VAL A 10 -4.45 -16.90 0.17
CA VAL A 10 -4.86 -17.55 -1.07
C VAL A 10 -6.38 -17.68 -1.12
N LYS A 11 -6.96 -17.40 -2.28
CA LYS A 11 -8.39 -17.62 -2.55
C LYS A 11 -8.65 -19.11 -2.76
N ASN A 12 -9.72 -19.61 -2.18
CA ASN A 12 -10.14 -20.99 -2.31
C ASN A 12 -11.54 -21.06 -2.92
N LEU A 13 -11.72 -21.97 -3.88
CA LEU A 13 -13.02 -22.52 -4.24
C LEU A 13 -13.37 -23.58 -3.20
N GLN A 14 -14.49 -23.40 -2.52
CA GLN A 14 -15.04 -24.38 -1.59
C GLN A 14 -16.44 -24.75 -2.06
N VAL A 15 -16.66 -26.04 -2.30
CA VAL A 15 -17.96 -26.57 -2.71
C VAL A 15 -18.35 -27.67 -1.73
N HIS A 16 -19.54 -27.54 -1.15
CA HIS A 16 -20.16 -28.57 -0.33
C HIS A 16 -21.42 -29.03 -1.06
N ALA A 17 -21.52 -30.32 -1.35
CA ALA A 17 -22.65 -30.89 -2.05
C ALA A 17 -23.28 -32.00 -1.22
N THR A 18 -24.61 -31.98 -1.10
CA THR A 18 -25.39 -32.92 -0.28
C THR A 18 -26.54 -33.52 -1.08
N LEU A 19 -26.71 -34.83 -0.98
CA LEU A 19 -27.78 -35.61 -1.60
C LEU A 19 -28.33 -36.60 -0.54
N GLY A 20 -29.47 -36.26 0.05
CA GLY A 20 -29.99 -36.98 1.23
C GLY A 20 -28.98 -36.94 2.38
N ASP A 21 -28.61 -38.12 2.91
CA ASP A 21 -27.62 -38.27 3.99
C ASP A 21 -26.16 -38.25 3.52
N LYS A 22 -25.92 -38.23 2.19
CA LYS A 22 -24.56 -38.23 1.63
C LYS A 22 -24.10 -36.81 1.40
N SER A 23 -22.88 -36.51 1.84
CA SER A 23 -22.23 -35.22 1.60
C SER A 23 -20.82 -35.42 1.04
N ALA A 24 -20.39 -34.55 0.15
CA ALA A 24 -18.98 -34.44 -0.21
C ALA A 24 -18.54 -32.98 -0.27
N THR A 25 -17.23 -32.77 -0.12
CA THR A 25 -16.63 -31.45 -0.09
C THR A 25 -15.44 -31.38 -1.05
N LEU A 26 -15.31 -30.26 -1.74
CA LEU A 26 -14.18 -29.93 -2.60
C LEU A 26 -13.58 -28.62 -2.12
N GLU A 27 -12.26 -28.61 -1.94
CA GLU A 27 -11.50 -27.40 -1.66
C GLU A 27 -10.34 -27.30 -2.66
N LYS A 28 -10.24 -26.15 -3.34
CA LYS A 28 -9.20 -25.91 -4.34
C LYS A 28 -8.66 -24.49 -4.25
N GLU A 29 -7.34 -24.37 -4.11
CA GLU A 29 -6.64 -23.09 -4.20
C GLU A 29 -6.68 -22.53 -5.62
N LEU A 30 -6.95 -21.23 -5.75
CA LEU A 30 -7.12 -20.54 -7.03
C LEU A 30 -5.95 -19.62 -7.34
N PHE A 31 -5.22 -19.96 -8.40
CA PHE A 31 -4.08 -19.18 -8.92
C PHE A 31 -4.37 -18.68 -10.34
N PHE A 32 -5.28 -17.71 -10.46
CA PHE A 32 -5.61 -17.15 -11.78
C PHE A 32 -4.63 -16.04 -12.19
N SER A 33 -4.20 -16.12 -13.45
CA SER A 33 -3.29 -15.18 -14.09
C SER A 33 -4.06 -14.29 -15.05
N THR A 34 -3.68 -13.02 -15.13
CA THR A 34 -4.26 -12.05 -16.07
C THR A 34 -3.46 -11.97 -17.37
N MET A 35 -2.30 -12.62 -17.42
CA MET A 35 -1.39 -12.62 -18.56
C MET A 35 -1.54 -13.88 -19.43
N THR A 36 -2.22 -14.90 -18.93
CA THR A 36 -2.44 -16.18 -19.61
C THR A 36 -3.91 -16.55 -19.57
N GLY A 37 -4.36 -17.40 -20.51
CA GLY A 37 -5.68 -18.01 -20.41
C GLY A 37 -5.79 -18.82 -19.12
N ASN A 38 -6.94 -18.72 -18.45
CA ASN A 38 -7.25 -19.56 -17.29
C ASN A 38 -8.27 -20.61 -17.74
N SER A 39 -8.00 -21.86 -17.40
CA SER A 39 -8.96 -22.95 -17.51
C SER A 39 -8.92 -23.75 -16.21
N MET A 40 -10.08 -24.16 -15.74
CA MET A 40 -10.19 -25.01 -14.56
C MET A 40 -11.44 -25.86 -14.70
N HIS A 41 -11.28 -27.15 -14.42
CA HIS A 41 -12.36 -28.12 -14.40
C HIS A 41 -12.14 -29.05 -13.21
N GLU A 42 -13.06 -29.02 -12.26
CA GLU A 42 -13.03 -29.87 -11.07
C GLU A 42 -14.33 -30.64 -10.96
N SER A 43 -14.29 -31.80 -10.31
CA SER A 43 -15.49 -32.60 -10.13
C SER A 43 -15.56 -33.24 -8.75
N LEU A 44 -16.78 -33.36 -8.23
CA LEU A 44 -17.08 -33.89 -6.90
C LEU A 44 -18.19 -34.94 -7.04
N SER A 45 -17.97 -36.13 -6.50
CA SER A 45 -18.98 -37.19 -6.47
C SER A 45 -19.74 -37.20 -5.14
N VAL A 46 -21.07 -37.18 -5.20
CA VAL A 46 -21.96 -37.29 -4.03
C VAL A 46 -22.98 -38.38 -4.30
N GLY A 47 -22.82 -39.52 -3.61
CA GLY A 47 -23.64 -40.69 -3.88
C GLY A 47 -23.41 -41.23 -5.29
N ASP A 48 -24.48 -41.30 -6.07
CA ASP A 48 -24.51 -41.72 -7.47
C ASP A 48 -24.35 -40.56 -8.46
N LYS A 49 -24.38 -39.30 -7.98
CA LYS A 49 -24.29 -38.10 -8.83
C LYS A 49 -22.90 -37.49 -8.82
N LYS A 50 -22.55 -36.84 -9.92
CA LYS A 50 -21.29 -36.14 -10.11
C LYS A 50 -21.56 -34.66 -10.41
N VAL A 51 -21.04 -33.79 -9.55
CA VAL A 51 -21.05 -32.33 -9.71
C VAL A 51 -19.79 -31.92 -10.45
N ASN A 52 -19.90 -31.29 -11.61
CA ASN A 52 -18.77 -30.73 -12.35
C ASN A 52 -18.78 -29.20 -12.22
N ILE A 53 -17.61 -28.62 -12.03
CA ILE A 53 -17.40 -27.17 -11.86
C ILE A 53 -16.35 -26.73 -12.88
N GLU A 54 -16.75 -25.85 -13.78
CA GLU A 54 -15.91 -25.33 -14.86
C GLU A 54 -15.78 -23.81 -14.75
N LEU A 55 -14.55 -23.30 -14.90
CA LEU A 55 -14.29 -21.87 -14.99
C LEU A 55 -14.65 -21.35 -16.39
N LEU A 56 -15.61 -20.42 -16.47
CA LEU A 56 -16.00 -19.79 -17.73
C LEU A 56 -15.26 -18.47 -17.97
N LYS A 57 -15.16 -17.63 -16.95
CA LYS A 57 -14.60 -16.27 -17.07
C LYS A 57 -13.97 -15.83 -15.77
N TYR A 58 -12.81 -15.17 -15.88
CA TYR A 58 -12.13 -14.50 -14.78
C TYR A 58 -11.77 -13.07 -15.19
N LEU A 59 -12.08 -12.12 -14.32
CA LEU A 59 -11.66 -10.72 -14.43
C LEU A 59 -11.06 -10.29 -13.08
N PRO A 60 -9.83 -9.73 -13.06
CA PRO A 60 -9.13 -9.36 -11.83
C PRO A 60 -9.73 -8.14 -11.12
N THR A 61 -10.44 -7.26 -11.83
CA THR A 61 -11.30 -6.24 -11.21
C THR A 61 -12.65 -6.21 -11.89
N ALA A 62 -13.72 -6.14 -11.10
CA ALA A 62 -15.09 -6.08 -11.58
C ALA A 62 -15.53 -4.62 -11.72
N ASN A 63 -15.34 -4.02 -12.89
CA ASN A 63 -15.86 -2.69 -13.18
C ASN A 63 -17.06 -2.78 -14.12
N GLU A 64 -18.20 -2.27 -13.67
CA GLU A 64 -19.37 -2.09 -14.51
C GLU A 64 -19.17 -0.85 -15.40
N HIS A 65 -19.42 -1.01 -16.70
CA HIS A 65 -19.48 0.09 -17.65
C HIS A 65 -20.66 -0.12 -18.61
N ALA A 66 -21.30 0.98 -19.00
CA ALA A 66 -22.35 0.94 -20.00
C ALA A 66 -21.72 0.85 -21.40
N VAL A 67 -22.18 -0.13 -22.19
CA VAL A 67 -21.82 -0.27 -23.60
C VAL A 67 -23.05 -0.04 -24.45
N ALA A 68 -22.91 0.78 -25.50
CA ALA A 68 -23.97 1.05 -26.44
C ALA A 68 -24.44 -0.25 -27.10
N ASP A 69 -25.75 -0.51 -27.07
CA ASP A 69 -26.36 -1.70 -27.64
C ASP A 69 -27.74 -1.35 -28.20
N ALA A 70 -28.07 -1.83 -29.40
CA ALA A 70 -29.33 -1.51 -30.08
C ALA A 70 -30.57 -1.98 -29.29
N ASN A 71 -30.42 -3.06 -28.50
CA ASN A 71 -31.43 -3.64 -27.61
C ASN A 71 -31.29 -3.18 -26.15
N GLY A 72 -30.35 -2.28 -25.88
CA GLY A 72 -30.10 -1.74 -24.55
C GLY A 72 -31.20 -0.80 -24.05
N LYS A 73 -31.24 -0.59 -22.74
CA LYS A 73 -32.17 0.34 -22.09
C LYS A 73 -31.50 1.71 -21.88
N LYS A 74 -32.31 2.72 -21.58
CA LYS A 74 -31.79 4.02 -21.12
C LYS A 74 -31.23 3.86 -19.70
N LEU A 75 -29.96 4.19 -19.50
CA LEU A 75 -29.26 4.04 -18.21
C LEU A 75 -28.69 5.38 -17.75
N LEU A 76 -28.91 5.71 -16.48
CA LEU A 76 -28.26 6.83 -15.80
C LEU A 76 -27.00 6.33 -15.09
N GLU A 77 -25.84 6.89 -15.42
CA GLU A 77 -24.59 6.61 -14.71
C GLU A 77 -24.44 7.59 -13.56
N LEU A 78 -24.66 7.11 -12.33
CA LEU A 78 -24.56 7.90 -11.11
C LEU A 78 -23.30 7.53 -10.34
N LYS A 79 -22.59 8.54 -9.82
CA LYS A 79 -21.58 8.33 -8.78
C LYS A 79 -22.17 8.71 -7.43
N ILE A 80 -22.34 7.71 -6.56
CA ILE A 80 -23.00 7.86 -5.25
C ILE A 80 -22.00 7.54 -4.15
N SER A 81 -21.89 8.44 -3.18
CA SER A 81 -21.20 8.21 -1.91
C SER A 81 -22.20 8.22 -0.77
N ALA A 82 -22.23 7.14 0.02
CA ALA A 82 -23.01 7.03 1.23
C ALA A 82 -22.05 6.86 2.43
N GLY A 83 -21.51 7.97 2.96
CA GLY A 83 -20.57 7.95 4.08
C GLY A 83 -19.15 7.42 3.77
N GLY A 84 -18.76 7.33 2.49
CA GLY A 84 -17.48 6.70 2.10
C GLY A 84 -16.92 7.16 0.75
N LYS A 85 -16.21 6.25 0.06
CA LYS A 85 -15.77 6.50 -1.32
C LYS A 85 -16.95 6.32 -2.27
N GLY A 86 -17.14 7.29 -3.18
CA GLY A 86 -18.22 7.23 -4.16
C GLY A 86 -18.01 6.10 -5.19
N LYS A 87 -19.04 5.26 -5.37
CA LYS A 87 -19.09 4.16 -6.35
C LYS A 87 -20.00 4.53 -7.53
N ILE A 88 -19.73 3.93 -8.69
CA ILE A 88 -20.57 4.09 -9.88
C ILE A 88 -21.72 3.09 -9.81
N HIS A 89 -22.93 3.55 -10.14
CA HIS A 89 -24.13 2.77 -10.26
C HIS A 89 -24.86 3.13 -11.55
N PHE A 90 -25.46 2.13 -12.19
CA PHE A 90 -26.32 2.32 -13.36
C PHE A 90 -27.78 2.09 -12.95
N LEU A 91 -28.65 3.05 -13.26
CA LEU A 91 -30.10 2.94 -13.01
C LEU A 91 -30.86 2.99 -14.34
N ALA A 92 -31.69 1.98 -14.59
CA ALA A 92 -32.74 2.01 -15.60
C ALA A 92 -34.03 2.58 -15.01
N LYS A 93 -34.96 2.96 -15.89
CA LYS A 93 -36.29 3.43 -15.51
C LYS A 93 -37.00 2.35 -14.66
N GLY A 94 -37.44 2.70 -13.47
CA GLY A 94 -38.07 1.79 -12.50
C GLY A 94 -37.12 1.20 -11.45
N ASP A 95 -35.81 1.45 -11.55
CA ASP A 95 -34.84 0.90 -10.60
C ASP A 95 -34.78 1.72 -9.30
N LYS A 96 -34.50 1.03 -8.19
CA LYS A 96 -34.31 1.61 -6.85
C LYS A 96 -33.10 0.95 -6.17
N ILE A 97 -32.22 1.76 -5.57
CA ILE A 97 -31.08 1.28 -4.78
C ILE A 97 -31.21 1.79 -3.34
N ASP A 98 -31.02 0.89 -2.37
CA ASP A 98 -31.02 1.19 -0.93
C ASP A 98 -29.60 1.47 -0.43
N PHE A 99 -29.38 2.64 0.17
CA PHE A 99 -28.12 3.03 0.81
C PHE A 99 -28.23 3.04 2.35
N GLY A 100 -29.19 2.30 2.90
CA GLY A 100 -29.46 2.20 4.32
C GLY A 100 -30.32 3.36 4.82
N GLY A 101 -29.77 4.58 4.79
CA GLY A 101 -30.44 5.79 5.29
C GLY A 101 -31.31 6.53 4.27
N PHE A 102 -31.19 6.22 2.98
CA PHE A 102 -31.96 6.83 1.89
C PHE A 102 -32.01 5.90 0.67
N TYR A 103 -32.99 6.11 -0.20
CA TYR A 103 -33.04 5.47 -1.52
C TYR A 103 -32.55 6.41 -2.62
N VAL A 104 -32.01 5.85 -3.69
CA VAL A 104 -31.89 6.53 -4.99
C VAL A 104 -32.73 5.76 -5.98
N GLY A 105 -33.63 6.45 -6.68
CA GLY A 105 -34.53 5.82 -7.63
C GLY A 105 -34.73 6.65 -8.89
N TYR A 106 -35.05 5.98 -10.00
CA TYR A 106 -35.29 6.62 -11.29
C TYR A 106 -36.70 6.30 -11.80
N ASP A 107 -37.57 7.31 -11.88
CA ASP A 107 -38.99 7.19 -12.28
C ASP A 107 -39.72 6.06 -11.51
N ILE A 108 -39.52 6.02 -10.18
CA ILE A 108 -40.20 5.07 -9.30
C ILE A 108 -41.28 5.78 -8.48
N THR A 109 -42.21 5.00 -7.93
CA THR A 109 -43.08 5.48 -6.85
C THR A 109 -42.24 5.60 -5.58
N PRO A 110 -42.10 6.81 -4.99
CA PRO A 110 -41.33 6.99 -3.77
C PRO A 110 -41.98 6.23 -2.61
N SER A 111 -41.13 5.67 -1.76
CA SER A 111 -41.54 4.91 -0.59
C SER A 111 -41.62 5.82 0.64
N THR A 112 -42.50 5.51 1.59
CA THR A 112 -42.72 6.33 2.80
C THR A 112 -41.82 5.96 3.98
N ASP A 113 -41.08 4.86 3.88
CA ASP A 113 -40.18 4.36 4.93
C ASP A 113 -38.87 5.14 5.04
N LYS A 114 -38.33 5.63 3.92
CA LYS A 114 -37.05 6.36 3.89
C LYS A 114 -37.08 7.51 2.88
N PRO A 115 -36.33 8.60 3.11
CA PRO A 115 -36.17 9.66 2.13
C PRO A 115 -35.60 9.10 0.82
N THR A 116 -36.22 9.45 -0.30
CA THR A 116 -35.84 8.96 -1.63
C THR A 116 -35.31 10.13 -2.46
N PHE A 117 -34.06 10.04 -2.91
CA PHE A 117 -33.51 10.91 -3.95
C PHE A 117 -34.10 10.45 -5.29
N LEU A 118 -35.26 11.03 -5.64
CA LEU A 118 -36.08 10.58 -6.75
C LEU A 118 -35.73 11.36 -8.02
N ILE A 119 -35.13 10.67 -8.98
CA ILE A 119 -34.83 11.23 -10.30
C ILE A 119 -36.04 11.01 -11.19
N LYS A 120 -36.57 12.10 -11.77
CA LYS A 120 -37.69 12.09 -12.71
C LYS A 120 -37.22 12.51 -14.10
N ASP A 121 -37.60 11.75 -15.13
CA ASP A 121 -37.40 12.13 -16.53
C ASP A 121 -38.53 13.06 -16.99
N LYS A 122 -38.23 14.31 -17.37
CA LYS A 122 -39.21 15.25 -17.92
C LYS A 122 -39.15 15.33 -19.46
N GLY A 123 -38.34 14.49 -20.11
CA GLY A 123 -38.12 14.52 -21.56
C GLY A 123 -37.06 15.53 -22.00
N GLU A 124 -37.16 16.79 -21.56
CA GLU A 124 -36.19 17.87 -21.86
C GLU A 124 -35.00 17.92 -20.89
N GLY A 125 -35.08 17.18 -19.79
CA GLY A 125 -34.06 17.15 -18.75
C GLY A 125 -34.45 16.23 -17.60
N TYR A 126 -33.63 16.24 -16.56
CA TYR A 126 -33.89 15.49 -15.34
C TYR A 126 -34.12 16.44 -14.18
N VAL A 127 -34.99 16.01 -13.29
CA VAL A 127 -35.31 16.74 -12.07
C VAL A 127 -35.18 15.77 -10.92
N VAL A 128 -34.64 16.24 -9.80
CA VAL A 128 -34.57 15.48 -8.56
C VAL A 128 -35.58 16.02 -7.57
N ASP A 129 -36.36 15.13 -6.97
CA ASP A 129 -37.24 15.42 -5.85
C ASP A 129 -36.65 14.78 -4.58
N PHE A 130 -36.28 15.63 -3.61
CA PHE A 130 -35.65 15.18 -2.37
C PHE A 130 -36.05 16.08 -1.19
N PRO A 131 -36.51 15.55 -0.04
CA PRO A 131 -37.11 16.36 1.02
C PRO A 131 -36.14 17.25 1.82
N PHE A 132 -34.82 17.08 1.67
CA PHE A 132 -33.82 17.84 2.42
C PHE A 132 -33.07 18.83 1.54
N SER A 133 -32.55 19.89 2.16
CA SER A 133 -31.64 20.82 1.47
C SER A 133 -30.34 20.12 1.09
N MET A 134 -29.77 20.56 -0.04
CA MET A 134 -28.57 20.00 -0.62
C MET A 134 -27.57 21.10 -0.95
N LYS A 135 -26.30 20.89 -0.63
CA LYS A 135 -25.21 21.73 -1.13
C LYS A 135 -24.80 21.23 -2.50
N THR A 136 -24.72 22.12 -3.49
CA THR A 136 -24.31 21.77 -4.85
C THR A 136 -22.92 22.31 -5.17
N LEU A 137 -22.23 21.64 -6.08
CA LEU A 137 -20.98 22.13 -6.66
C LEU A 137 -20.94 21.75 -8.13
N ASN A 138 -20.90 22.74 -9.02
CA ASN A 138 -20.67 22.49 -10.44
C ASN A 138 -19.20 22.06 -10.63
N MET A 139 -18.97 20.85 -11.14
CA MET A 139 -17.62 20.28 -11.22
C MET A 139 -16.77 20.88 -12.35
N ASN A 140 -17.38 21.55 -13.34
CA ASN A 140 -16.67 22.21 -14.42
C ASN A 140 -16.14 23.58 -13.97
N THR A 141 -16.99 24.39 -13.33
CA THR A 141 -16.67 25.76 -12.90
C THR A 141 -16.15 25.84 -11.46
N LYS A 142 -16.33 24.77 -10.66
CA LYS A 142 -16.05 24.71 -9.22
C LYS A 142 -16.86 25.73 -8.39
N THR A 143 -18.00 26.18 -8.91
CA THR A 143 -18.87 27.12 -8.21
C THR A 143 -19.80 26.40 -7.24
N PRO A 144 -19.78 26.74 -5.93
CA PRO A 144 -20.71 26.17 -4.96
C PRO A 144 -22.11 26.78 -5.09
N GLY A 145 -23.12 26.06 -4.65
CA GLY A 145 -24.50 26.50 -4.56
C GLY A 145 -25.26 25.75 -3.47
N GLU A 146 -26.53 26.09 -3.30
CA GLU A 146 -27.44 25.43 -2.36
C GLU A 146 -28.82 25.28 -3.02
N MET A 147 -29.48 24.16 -2.72
CA MET A 147 -30.82 23.83 -3.19
C MET A 147 -31.69 23.49 -1.98
N HIS A 148 -32.91 24.02 -1.96
CA HIS A 148 -33.89 23.70 -0.93
C HIS A 148 -34.50 22.31 -1.15
N GLY A 149 -35.11 21.73 -0.11
CA GLY A 149 -35.84 20.48 -0.26
C GLY A 149 -37.04 20.64 -1.22
N GLY A 150 -37.35 19.55 -1.93
CA GLY A 150 -38.38 19.48 -2.96
C GLY A 150 -37.80 19.19 -4.34
N GLU A 151 -38.55 19.60 -5.36
CA GLU A 151 -38.24 19.35 -6.77
C GLU A 151 -37.24 20.41 -7.30
N ASN A 152 -36.08 19.97 -7.78
CA ASN A 152 -34.98 20.82 -8.27
C ASN A 152 -34.32 20.24 -9.53
N ASP A 153 -33.69 21.07 -10.35
CA ASP A 153 -33.02 20.62 -11.57
C ASP A 153 -31.86 19.66 -11.28
N PHE A 154 -31.84 18.54 -12.01
CA PHE A 154 -30.82 17.51 -11.93
C PHE A 154 -29.95 17.49 -13.18
N THR A 155 -28.73 18.01 -13.07
CA THR A 155 -27.83 18.24 -14.21
C THR A 155 -26.58 17.38 -14.13
N GLN A 156 -26.01 17.07 -15.29
CA GLN A 156 -24.78 16.29 -15.37
C GLN A 156 -23.61 17.08 -14.76
N ARG A 157 -22.65 16.35 -14.17
CA ARG A 157 -21.40 16.90 -13.61
C ARG A 157 -21.64 17.96 -12.51
N MET A 158 -22.81 17.93 -11.88
CA MET A 158 -23.10 18.66 -10.65
C MET A 158 -23.07 17.69 -9.47
N LEU A 159 -22.39 18.09 -8.40
CA LEU A 159 -22.28 17.32 -7.16
C LEU A 159 -23.34 17.77 -6.18
N TYR A 160 -24.26 16.88 -5.81
CA TYR A 160 -25.34 17.13 -4.85
C TYR A 160 -24.97 16.48 -3.52
N ARG A 161 -24.77 17.26 -2.46
CA ARG A 161 -24.37 16.79 -1.12
C ARG A 161 -25.46 17.02 -0.08
N PHE A 162 -25.75 16.00 0.71
CA PHE A 162 -26.65 16.07 1.85
C PHE A 162 -26.14 15.16 2.98
N GLY A 163 -26.01 15.70 4.20
CA GLY A 163 -25.35 15.02 5.30
C GLY A 163 -23.93 14.57 4.93
N GLY A 164 -23.62 13.29 5.16
CA GLY A 164 -22.37 12.64 4.73
C GLY A 164 -22.42 12.01 3.33
N ASN A 165 -23.47 12.27 2.56
CA ASN A 165 -23.74 11.60 1.29
C ASN A 165 -23.56 12.55 0.10
N ALA A 166 -23.27 11.99 -1.06
CA ALA A 166 -23.16 12.75 -2.30
C ALA A 166 -23.64 11.96 -3.51
N VAL A 167 -24.34 12.62 -4.43
CA VAL A 167 -24.80 12.06 -5.71
C VAL A 167 -24.31 12.94 -6.85
N VAL A 168 -23.83 12.32 -7.93
CA VAL A 168 -23.42 12.99 -9.18
C VAL A 168 -24.02 12.24 -10.35
N LEU A 169 -24.74 12.91 -11.24
CA LEU A 169 -25.05 12.38 -12.56
C LEU A 169 -23.82 12.53 -13.45
N LYS A 170 -23.17 11.42 -13.77
CA LYS A 170 -21.92 11.42 -14.54
C LYS A 170 -22.18 11.40 -16.03
N ASP A 171 -23.06 10.49 -16.48
CA ASP A 171 -23.43 10.36 -17.89
C ASP A 171 -24.85 9.77 -18.08
N ILE A 172 -25.41 9.91 -19.27
CA ILE A 172 -26.73 9.39 -19.66
C ILE A 172 -26.57 8.55 -20.93
N HIS A 173 -26.79 7.25 -20.79
CA HIS A 173 -26.68 6.30 -21.89
C HIS A 173 -28.07 6.03 -22.48
N LYS A 174 -28.31 6.45 -23.73
CA LYS A 174 -29.65 6.35 -24.37
C LYS A 174 -30.12 4.91 -24.59
N LYS A 175 -29.21 4.05 -25.06
CA LYS A 175 -29.43 2.62 -25.28
C LYS A 175 -28.14 1.87 -24.96
N ALA A 176 -28.07 1.31 -23.77
CA ALA A 176 -26.90 0.58 -23.32
C ALA A 176 -27.26 -0.64 -22.48
N ILE A 177 -26.30 -1.56 -22.41
CA ILE A 177 -26.30 -2.68 -21.48
C ILE A 177 -25.08 -2.53 -20.58
N VAL A 178 -25.26 -2.79 -19.29
CA VAL A 178 -24.15 -2.82 -18.33
C VAL A 178 -23.32 -4.07 -18.60
N LYS A 179 -22.05 -3.89 -18.97
CA LYS A 179 -21.07 -4.98 -19.08
C LYS A 179 -20.07 -4.87 -17.93
N ILE A 180 -19.63 -6.02 -17.44
CA ILE A 180 -18.55 -6.12 -16.46
C ILE A 180 -17.27 -6.42 -17.20
N ASP A 181 -16.28 -5.55 -17.01
CA ASP A 181 -14.94 -5.69 -17.59
C ASP A 181 -13.87 -5.23 -16.61
N SER A 182 -12.61 -5.56 -16.93
CA SER A 182 -11.44 -5.26 -16.13
C SER A 182 -10.41 -4.52 -16.95
N ASN A 183 -10.15 -3.27 -16.60
CA ASN A 183 -9.04 -2.50 -17.16
C ASN A 183 -7.72 -2.75 -16.41
N ASP A 184 -7.76 -3.45 -15.28
CA ASP A 184 -6.58 -3.71 -14.47
C ASP A 184 -5.89 -5.02 -14.86
N ILE A 185 -4.55 -4.98 -14.90
CA ILE A 185 -3.72 -6.19 -15.07
C ILE A 185 -3.67 -7.01 -13.78
N LYS A 186 -4.02 -6.45 -12.61
CA LYS A 186 -3.96 -7.16 -11.32
C LYS A 186 -5.12 -6.77 -10.43
N THR A 187 -5.52 -7.66 -9.53
CA THR A 187 -6.52 -7.36 -8.50
C THR A 187 -6.10 -6.12 -7.70
N GLN A 188 -7.01 -5.16 -7.58
CA GLN A 188 -6.79 -3.93 -6.82
C GLN A 188 -7.31 -4.07 -5.39
N ARG A 189 -6.65 -3.37 -4.45
CA ARG A 189 -7.06 -3.42 -3.03
C ARG A 189 -8.45 -2.81 -2.85
N GLY A 190 -9.36 -3.60 -2.28
CA GLY A 190 -10.72 -3.17 -1.95
C GLY A 190 -11.72 -3.29 -3.11
N GLU A 191 -11.25 -3.64 -4.30
CA GLU A 191 -12.11 -3.96 -5.43
C GLU A 191 -12.42 -5.46 -5.44
N ALA A 192 -13.61 -5.80 -5.94
CA ALA A 192 -14.02 -7.19 -6.12
C ALA A 192 -13.42 -7.76 -7.41
N GLU A 193 -13.09 -9.03 -7.41
CA GLU A 193 -12.86 -9.78 -8.65
C GLU A 193 -14.19 -10.24 -9.23
N TYR A 194 -14.18 -10.74 -10.45
CA TYR A 194 -15.37 -11.35 -11.07
C TYR A 194 -15.01 -12.70 -11.66
N ILE A 195 -15.68 -13.74 -11.16
CA ILE A 195 -15.46 -15.12 -11.62
C ILE A 195 -16.81 -15.76 -11.94
N GLN A 196 -16.94 -16.28 -13.17
CA GLN A 196 -18.07 -17.07 -13.60
C GLN A 196 -17.71 -18.55 -13.66
N TRP A 197 -18.59 -19.35 -13.08
CA TRP A 197 -18.50 -20.80 -13.00
C TRP A 197 -19.69 -21.42 -13.69
N LYS A 198 -19.50 -22.53 -14.38
CA LYS A 198 -20.57 -23.43 -14.80
C LYS A 198 -20.57 -24.62 -13.84
N VAL A 199 -21.67 -24.80 -13.12
CA VAL A 199 -21.90 -25.96 -12.25
C VAL A 199 -22.90 -26.87 -12.94
N SER A 200 -22.57 -28.15 -13.13
CA SER A 200 -23.46 -29.12 -13.76
C SER A 200 -23.57 -30.41 -12.95
N VAL A 201 -24.77 -31.00 -12.98
CA VAL A 201 -25.11 -32.30 -12.40
C VAL A 201 -25.99 -33.03 -13.40
N GLY A 202 -25.48 -34.12 -13.99
CA GLY A 202 -26.15 -34.78 -15.12
C GLY A 202 -26.35 -33.82 -16.29
N ASP A 203 -27.59 -33.69 -16.77
CA ASP A 203 -27.97 -32.80 -17.86
C ASP A 203 -28.29 -31.36 -17.39
N ALA A 204 -28.47 -31.15 -16.08
CA ALA A 204 -28.75 -29.83 -15.53
C ALA A 204 -27.46 -29.03 -15.36
N SER A 205 -27.48 -27.75 -15.75
CA SER A 205 -26.36 -26.84 -15.51
C SER A 205 -26.83 -25.42 -15.15
N LYS A 206 -26.02 -24.72 -14.35
CA LYS A 206 -26.27 -23.35 -13.93
C LYS A 206 -24.97 -22.56 -13.95
N ILE A 207 -25.04 -21.33 -14.45
CA ILE A 207 -23.94 -20.37 -14.39
C ILE A 207 -24.04 -19.60 -13.08
N VAL A 208 -22.94 -19.55 -12.33
CA VAL A 208 -22.86 -18.89 -11.03
C VAL A 208 -21.74 -17.87 -11.08
N THR A 209 -22.04 -16.67 -10.60
CA THR A 209 -21.07 -15.58 -10.55
C THR A 209 -20.66 -15.35 -9.11
N THR A 210 -19.35 -15.21 -8.88
CA THR A 210 -18.78 -14.91 -7.55
C THR A 210 -17.91 -13.65 -7.64
N THR A 211 -17.97 -12.82 -6.59
CA THR A 211 -17.25 -11.55 -6.50
C THR A 211 -16.32 -11.48 -5.28
N PRO A 212 -15.28 -12.34 -5.22
CA PRO A 212 -14.42 -12.41 -4.04
C PRO A 212 -13.59 -11.12 -3.89
N HIS A 213 -13.32 -10.76 -2.64
CA HIS A 213 -12.36 -9.72 -2.30
C HIS A 213 -11.14 -10.36 -1.65
N LYS A 214 -9.94 -9.85 -1.95
CA LYS A 214 -8.70 -10.33 -1.33
C LYS A 214 -8.79 -10.22 0.20
N GLY A 215 -8.47 -11.32 0.90
CA GLY A 215 -8.48 -11.39 2.36
C GLY A 215 -9.86 -11.33 3.03
N LYS A 216 -10.96 -11.49 2.26
CA LYS A 216 -12.31 -11.63 2.81
C LYS A 216 -12.87 -13.01 2.52
N VAL A 217 -13.65 -13.52 3.47
CA VAL A 217 -14.39 -14.77 3.30
C VAL A 217 -15.44 -14.59 2.21
N GLY A 218 -15.54 -15.58 1.33
CA GLY A 218 -16.51 -15.59 0.23
C GLY A 218 -17.94 -15.74 0.69
N GLN A 219 -18.88 -15.15 -0.04
CA GLN A 219 -20.32 -15.39 0.17
C GLN A 219 -20.72 -16.76 -0.37
N ILE A 220 -21.61 -17.44 0.35
CA ILE A 220 -22.15 -18.75 -0.05
C ILE A 220 -23.23 -18.55 -1.12
N GLN A 221 -23.02 -19.19 -2.26
CA GLN A 221 -23.98 -19.32 -3.36
C GLN A 221 -24.63 -20.70 -3.26
N ARG A 222 -25.91 -20.73 -2.87
CA ARG A 222 -26.70 -21.95 -2.76
C ARG A 222 -27.41 -22.25 -4.07
N MET A 223 -27.44 -23.51 -4.47
CA MET A 223 -28.18 -23.95 -5.65
C MET A 223 -28.58 -25.41 -5.55
N ASP A 224 -29.71 -25.73 -6.17
CA ASP A 224 -30.23 -27.09 -6.25
C ASP A 224 -30.22 -27.53 -7.71
N LEU A 225 -29.49 -28.60 -8.01
CA LEU A 225 -29.36 -29.15 -9.35
C LEU A 225 -29.57 -30.65 -9.31
N ASP A 226 -30.59 -31.11 -10.04
CA ASP A 226 -30.92 -32.54 -10.13
C ASP A 226 -31.00 -33.22 -8.74
N GLY A 227 -31.67 -32.58 -7.78
CA GLY A 227 -31.83 -33.08 -6.41
C GLY A 227 -30.58 -33.01 -5.51
N VAL A 228 -29.44 -32.51 -6.01
CA VAL A 228 -28.24 -32.23 -5.21
C VAL A 228 -28.27 -30.78 -4.74
N HIS A 229 -28.22 -30.57 -3.42
CA HIS A 229 -28.04 -29.25 -2.82
C HIS A 229 -26.54 -28.90 -2.83
N ILE A 230 -26.17 -27.76 -3.40
CA ILE A 230 -24.78 -27.33 -3.59
C ILE A 230 -24.58 -25.94 -2.98
N ASP A 231 -23.67 -25.87 -2.01
CA ASP A 231 -23.17 -24.64 -1.40
C ASP A 231 -21.77 -24.34 -1.93
N MET A 232 -21.65 -23.35 -2.82
CA MET A 232 -20.39 -22.92 -3.39
C MET A 232 -19.99 -21.56 -2.85
N ARG A 233 -18.74 -21.41 -2.42
CA ARG A 233 -18.16 -20.10 -2.08
C ARG A 233 -16.77 -19.96 -2.68
N VAL A 234 -16.43 -18.73 -3.06
CA VAL A 234 -15.10 -18.37 -3.52
C VAL A 234 -14.62 -17.17 -2.73
N GLY A 235 -13.45 -17.29 -2.13
CA GLY A 235 -12.84 -16.24 -1.31
C GLY A 235 -11.76 -16.81 -0.41
N ALA A 236 -11.33 -16.01 0.56
CA ALA A 236 -10.40 -16.51 1.55
C ALA A 236 -11.07 -17.53 2.48
N LYS A 237 -10.31 -18.55 2.86
CA LYS A 237 -10.73 -19.57 3.81
C LYS A 237 -10.49 -19.07 5.23
N LEU A 238 -11.42 -19.42 6.12
CA LEU A 238 -11.28 -19.19 7.55
C LEU A 238 -10.59 -20.42 8.15
N ILE A 239 -9.52 -20.20 8.89
CA ILE A 239 -8.66 -21.23 9.48
C ILE A 239 -8.62 -20.98 10.98
N ASP A 240 -9.04 -21.99 11.76
CA ASP A 240 -8.95 -21.95 13.21
C ASP A 240 -7.51 -22.14 13.66
N VAL A 241 -7.09 -21.36 14.65
CA VAL A 241 -5.77 -21.49 15.29
C VAL A 241 -5.93 -22.01 16.72
N PRO A 242 -4.96 -22.79 17.24
CA PRO A 242 -5.08 -23.46 18.55
C PRO A 242 -4.86 -22.51 19.75
N PHE A 243 -5.04 -21.20 19.56
CA PHE A 243 -4.92 -20.17 20.57
C PHE A 243 -5.77 -18.96 20.17
N SER A 244 -5.96 -18.03 21.09
CA SER A 244 -6.66 -16.77 20.84
C SER A 244 -5.77 -15.58 21.14
N ILE A 245 -5.93 -14.51 20.37
CA ILE A 245 -5.23 -13.24 20.55
C ILE A 245 -6.25 -12.17 20.90
N THR A 246 -5.99 -11.44 21.98
CA THR A 246 -6.76 -10.25 22.37
C THR A 246 -5.90 -9.00 22.19
N LEU A 247 -6.34 -8.05 21.37
CA LEU A 247 -5.73 -6.72 21.34
C LEU A 247 -6.09 -5.97 22.62
N LYS A 248 -5.08 -5.55 23.38
CA LYS A 248 -5.24 -4.72 24.57
C LYS A 248 -5.10 -3.25 24.24
N ASP A 249 -4.08 -2.90 23.46
CA ASP A 249 -3.79 -1.53 23.11
C ASP A 249 -3.04 -1.47 21.78
N PHE A 250 -3.29 -0.41 21.01
CA PHE A 250 -2.63 -0.12 19.75
C PHE A 250 -1.98 1.25 19.84
N GLU A 251 -0.67 1.32 19.63
CA GLU A 251 0.09 2.55 19.73
C GLU A 251 0.57 2.95 18.34
N LEU A 252 0.32 4.20 17.95
CA LEU A 252 0.76 4.80 16.70
C LEU A 252 1.59 6.04 17.02
N GLU A 253 2.91 5.92 16.91
CA GLU A 253 3.81 7.05 17.03
C GLU A 253 3.86 7.81 15.71
N ARG A 254 3.95 9.13 15.79
CA ARG A 254 4.02 10.03 14.64
C ARG A 254 5.26 10.90 14.73
N TYR A 255 5.71 11.40 13.59
CA TYR A 255 6.75 12.43 13.60
C TYR A 255 6.22 13.69 14.31
N PRO A 256 7.04 14.34 15.17
CA PRO A 256 6.64 15.59 15.82
C PRO A 256 6.14 16.63 14.81
N GLY A 257 4.98 17.24 15.09
CA GLY A 257 4.37 18.24 14.22
C GLY A 257 3.71 17.70 12.94
N SER A 258 3.62 16.38 12.76
CA SER A 258 3.05 15.73 11.58
C SER A 258 2.00 14.67 11.93
N MET A 259 1.05 14.43 11.02
CA MET A 259 0.10 13.32 11.13
C MET A 259 0.65 12.01 10.54
N THR A 260 1.88 12.01 10.01
CA THR A 260 2.53 10.84 9.41
C THR A 260 2.96 9.82 10.49
N PRO A 261 2.58 8.53 10.34
CA PRO A 261 3.09 7.44 11.17
C PRO A 261 4.63 7.33 11.12
N ALA A 262 5.27 7.37 12.27
CA ALA A 262 6.67 7.04 12.45
C ALA A 262 6.84 5.55 12.78
N SER A 263 6.08 5.06 13.74
CA SER A 263 6.09 3.66 14.17
C SER A 263 4.68 3.25 14.62
N TYR A 264 4.41 1.94 14.63
CA TYR A 264 3.19 1.42 15.24
C TYR A 264 3.46 0.10 15.92
N SER A 265 2.80 -0.13 17.05
CA SER A 265 2.95 -1.31 17.87
C SER A 265 1.60 -1.81 18.39
N SER A 266 1.54 -3.07 18.81
CA SER A 266 0.33 -3.68 19.35
C SER A 266 0.65 -4.46 20.61
N LYS A 267 0.01 -4.09 21.71
CA LYS A 267 0.03 -4.86 22.96
C LYS A 267 -1.08 -5.89 22.89
N VAL A 268 -0.70 -7.17 22.86
CA VAL A 268 -1.62 -8.29 22.70
C VAL A 268 -1.52 -9.25 23.88
N VAL A 269 -2.56 -10.04 24.10
CA VAL A 269 -2.54 -11.15 25.05
C VAL A 269 -2.86 -12.42 24.29
N LEU A 270 -1.90 -13.35 24.28
CA LEU A 270 -2.09 -14.70 23.77
C LEU A 270 -2.71 -15.57 24.87
N ARG A 271 -3.76 -16.30 24.51
CA ARG A 271 -4.45 -17.25 25.40
C ARG A 271 -4.59 -18.60 24.71
N ASP A 272 -4.03 -19.62 25.33
CA ASP A 272 -4.18 -21.02 24.92
C ASP A 272 -4.92 -21.77 26.03
N LYS A 273 -6.12 -22.27 25.71
CA LYS A 273 -6.97 -22.96 26.68
C LYS A 273 -6.43 -24.35 27.03
N ASP A 274 -5.83 -25.03 26.06
CA ASP A 274 -5.36 -26.41 26.23
C ASP A 274 -4.09 -26.43 27.09
N ALA A 275 -3.24 -25.41 26.95
CA ALA A 275 -2.03 -25.24 27.75
C ALA A 275 -2.27 -24.43 29.04
N ASN A 276 -3.49 -23.96 29.29
CA ASN A 276 -3.83 -23.00 30.35
C ASN A 276 -2.85 -21.80 30.43
N LEU A 277 -2.43 -21.30 29.26
CA LEU A 277 -1.42 -20.26 29.13
C LEU A 277 -2.07 -18.93 28.81
N THR A 278 -1.70 -17.89 29.55
CA THR A 278 -2.02 -16.50 29.23
C THR A 278 -0.73 -15.69 29.22
N MET A 279 -0.33 -15.20 28.06
CA MET A 279 0.93 -14.49 27.86
C MET A 279 0.69 -13.10 27.25
N PRO A 280 0.92 -12.01 28.00
CA PRO A 280 0.98 -10.68 27.40
C PRO A 280 2.23 -10.57 26.53
N TYR A 281 2.11 -9.94 25.37
CA TYR A 281 3.21 -9.74 24.43
C TYR A 281 3.07 -8.38 23.71
N HIS A 282 4.19 -7.78 23.36
CA HIS A 282 4.25 -6.51 22.64
C HIS A 282 4.83 -6.75 21.25
N ILE A 283 3.99 -6.63 20.22
CA ILE A 283 4.40 -6.80 18.82
C ILE A 283 4.76 -5.43 18.25
N TYR A 284 5.99 -5.28 17.75
CA TYR A 284 6.47 -4.05 17.12
C TYR A 284 7.55 -4.36 16.06
N MET A 285 8.16 -3.33 15.48
CA MET A 285 9.17 -3.53 14.43
C MET A 285 10.30 -4.45 14.89
N ASN A 286 10.54 -5.51 14.11
CA ASN A 286 11.52 -6.58 14.38
C ASN A 286 11.26 -7.44 15.63
N HIS A 287 10.12 -7.28 16.30
CA HIS A 287 9.71 -8.09 17.44
C HIS A 287 8.37 -8.77 17.17
N ILE A 288 8.46 -10.08 16.91
CA ILE A 288 7.35 -10.91 16.44
C ILE A 288 6.91 -11.87 17.53
N LEU A 289 5.61 -12.13 17.61
CA LEU A 289 5.08 -13.15 18.51
C LEU A 289 5.23 -14.52 17.84
N ASP A 290 5.99 -15.42 18.46
CA ASP A 290 6.26 -16.78 17.99
C ASP A 290 5.69 -17.80 18.98
N TYR A 291 4.71 -18.60 18.55
CA TYR A 291 4.05 -19.60 19.40
C TYR A 291 3.51 -20.76 18.58
N LYS A 292 3.85 -22.01 18.95
CA LYS A 292 3.42 -23.24 18.24
C LYS A 292 3.66 -23.20 16.72
N ASN A 293 4.81 -22.68 16.27
CA ASN A 293 5.17 -22.45 14.87
C ASN A 293 4.31 -21.39 14.15
N TYR A 294 3.45 -20.66 14.87
CA TYR A 294 2.75 -19.50 14.35
C TYR A 294 3.51 -18.23 14.68
N ARG A 295 3.80 -17.44 13.65
CA ARG A 295 4.56 -16.21 13.73
C ARG A 295 3.67 -15.06 13.33
N LEU A 296 3.38 -14.19 14.30
CA LEU A 296 2.47 -13.06 14.12
C LEU A 296 3.29 -11.79 13.94
N PHE A 297 3.12 -11.18 12.78
CA PHE A 297 3.76 -9.94 12.38
C PHE A 297 2.74 -8.82 12.37
N GLN A 298 3.15 -7.66 12.83
CA GLN A 298 2.38 -6.44 12.61
C GLN A 298 2.37 -6.10 11.11
N SER A 299 1.20 -6.17 10.45
CA SER A 299 1.10 -5.97 9.00
C SER A 299 0.51 -4.63 8.59
N SER A 300 -0.53 -4.17 9.30
CA SER A 300 -1.18 -2.87 9.11
C SER A 300 -2.07 -2.55 10.31
N TYR A 301 -2.88 -1.50 10.20
CA TYR A 301 -3.82 -1.06 11.23
C TYR A 301 -5.08 -0.50 10.55
N ASP A 302 -6.16 -0.37 11.33
CA ASP A 302 -7.44 0.09 10.83
C ASP A 302 -7.46 1.62 10.62
N PRO A 303 -8.26 2.14 9.66
CA PRO A 303 -8.29 3.58 9.37
C PRO A 303 -8.76 4.47 10.52
N ASP A 304 -9.47 3.90 11.49
CA ASP A 304 -9.94 4.56 12.71
C ASP A 304 -8.90 4.50 13.85
N GLU A 305 -7.74 3.89 13.60
CA GLU A 305 -6.60 3.76 14.53
C GLU A 305 -6.93 2.96 15.80
N LYS A 306 -8.00 2.17 15.79
CA LYS A 306 -8.42 1.36 16.95
C LYS A 306 -8.13 -0.13 16.80
N GLY A 307 -7.72 -0.55 15.60
CA GLY A 307 -7.49 -1.95 15.28
C GLY A 307 -6.12 -2.21 14.66
N THR A 308 -5.62 -3.42 14.89
CA THR A 308 -4.39 -3.94 14.29
C THR A 308 -4.70 -5.06 13.32
N VAL A 309 -3.94 -5.14 12.24
CA VAL A 309 -3.97 -6.26 11.31
C VAL A 309 -2.66 -7.02 11.44
N LEU A 310 -2.74 -8.23 11.95
CA LEU A 310 -1.61 -9.14 12.08
C LEU A 310 -1.53 -10.07 10.86
N SER A 311 -0.33 -10.25 10.31
CA SER A 311 -0.04 -11.33 9.37
C SER A 311 0.39 -12.55 10.16
N VAL A 312 -0.20 -13.70 9.87
CA VAL A 312 0.09 -14.95 10.57
C VAL A 312 0.73 -15.90 9.58
N ASN A 313 1.94 -16.36 9.90
CA ASN A 313 2.62 -17.41 9.15
C ASN A 313 2.73 -18.66 10.02
N HIS A 314 2.52 -19.84 9.43
CA HIS A 314 2.78 -21.11 10.09
C HIS A 314 4.01 -21.73 9.44
N ASP A 315 5.18 -21.57 10.06
CA ASP A 315 6.47 -22.01 9.52
C ASP A 315 7.35 -22.64 10.61
N PRO A 316 8.21 -23.61 10.26
CA PRO A 316 9.13 -24.27 11.20
C PRO A 316 10.22 -23.34 11.78
N GLY A 317 10.08 -22.03 11.64
CA GLY A 317 10.98 -21.03 12.15
C GLY A 317 12.16 -20.72 11.23
N THR A 318 13.18 -20.10 11.80
CA THR A 318 14.36 -19.61 11.07
C THR A 318 15.42 -20.69 10.81
N MET A 319 15.32 -21.86 11.45
CA MET A 319 16.34 -22.92 11.35
C MET A 319 16.55 -23.42 9.91
N PRO A 320 15.52 -23.73 9.11
CA PRO A 320 15.73 -24.12 7.71
C PRO A 320 16.40 -23.03 6.88
N THR A 321 16.07 -21.76 7.13
CA THR A 321 16.69 -20.62 6.44
C THR A 321 18.18 -20.51 6.78
N TYR A 322 18.54 -20.66 8.06
CA TYR A 322 19.94 -20.66 8.48
C TYR A 322 20.73 -21.84 7.93
N ILE A 323 20.13 -23.03 7.86
CA ILE A 323 20.74 -24.19 7.19
C ILE A 323 20.99 -23.86 5.71
N GLY A 324 20.03 -23.25 5.02
CA GLY A 324 20.21 -22.79 3.64
C GLY A 324 21.35 -21.79 3.47
N TYR A 325 21.46 -20.79 4.35
CA TYR A 325 22.58 -19.83 4.34
C TYR A 325 23.92 -20.49 4.65
N LEU A 326 23.95 -21.45 5.57
CA LEU A 326 25.14 -22.24 5.86
C LEU A 326 25.57 -23.06 4.64
N LEU A 327 24.63 -23.74 3.96
CA LEU A 327 24.90 -24.49 2.73
C LEU A 327 25.38 -23.58 1.60
N LEU A 328 24.82 -22.37 1.47
CA LEU A 328 25.30 -21.36 0.52
C LEU A 328 26.72 -20.90 0.84
N ALA A 329 27.02 -20.63 2.11
CA ALA A 329 28.36 -20.24 2.55
C ALA A 329 29.37 -21.36 2.26
N ILE A 330 29.04 -22.60 2.60
CA ILE A 330 29.86 -23.78 2.27
C ILE A 330 30.03 -23.92 0.76
N GLY A 331 28.96 -23.76 -0.03
CA GLY A 331 29.01 -23.81 -1.49
C GLY A 331 29.91 -22.74 -2.09
N MET A 332 29.87 -21.51 -1.57
CA MET A 332 30.77 -20.43 -1.98
C MET A 332 32.23 -20.75 -1.65
N ILE A 333 32.51 -21.24 -0.44
CA ILE A 333 33.85 -21.65 -0.02
C ILE A 333 34.35 -22.81 -0.90
N TRP A 334 33.53 -23.84 -1.09
CA TRP A 334 33.83 -24.99 -1.94
C TRP A 334 34.12 -24.57 -3.38
N SER A 335 33.41 -23.57 -3.90
CA SER A 335 33.62 -23.05 -5.26
C SER A 335 35.03 -22.49 -5.48
N LEU A 336 35.69 -21.99 -4.43
CA LEU A 336 37.07 -21.49 -4.49
C LEU A 336 38.09 -22.63 -4.66
N PHE A 337 37.78 -23.81 -4.11
CA PHE A 337 38.66 -25.00 -4.15
C PHE A 337 38.34 -25.95 -5.30
N HIS A 338 37.21 -25.78 -5.99
CA HIS A 338 36.83 -26.66 -7.10
C HIS A 338 37.83 -26.52 -8.27
N PRO A 339 38.56 -27.59 -8.65
CA PRO A 339 39.70 -27.51 -9.57
C PRO A 339 39.35 -27.04 -10.99
N ASN A 340 38.10 -27.26 -11.40
CA ASN A 340 37.56 -26.84 -12.70
C ASN A 340 36.74 -25.53 -12.63
N GLY A 341 36.68 -24.90 -11.45
CA GLY A 341 35.89 -23.70 -11.19
C GLY A 341 36.42 -22.47 -11.93
N ARG A 342 35.53 -21.52 -12.24
CA ARG A 342 35.89 -20.25 -12.90
C ARG A 342 36.93 -19.47 -12.10
N PHE A 343 36.86 -19.49 -10.77
CA PHE A 343 37.83 -18.84 -9.89
C PHE A 343 39.24 -19.45 -10.05
N GLN A 344 39.38 -20.78 -10.00
CA GLN A 344 40.66 -21.46 -10.25
C GLN A 344 41.18 -21.23 -11.68
N LYS A 345 40.32 -21.19 -12.70
CA LYS A 345 40.70 -20.82 -14.07
C LYS A 345 41.23 -19.39 -14.16
N LEU A 346 40.57 -18.43 -13.50
CA LEU A 346 41.00 -17.03 -13.42
C LEU A 346 42.32 -16.90 -12.64
N LEU A 347 42.47 -17.63 -11.53
CA LEU A 347 43.70 -17.63 -10.72
C LEU A 347 44.88 -18.24 -11.47
N LYS A 348 44.67 -19.36 -12.19
CA LYS A 348 45.68 -19.96 -13.08
C LYS A 348 46.03 -19.01 -14.23
N GLY A 349 45.04 -18.32 -14.81
CA GLY A 349 45.24 -17.28 -15.82
C GLY A 349 46.08 -16.10 -15.29
N ALA A 350 45.74 -15.58 -14.10
CA ALA A 350 46.47 -14.50 -13.44
C ALA A 350 47.91 -14.92 -13.06
N ARG A 351 48.10 -16.14 -12.55
CA ARG A 351 49.44 -16.70 -12.27
C ARG A 351 50.27 -16.89 -13.54
N LYS A 352 49.65 -17.30 -14.65
CA LYS A 352 50.32 -17.44 -15.96
C LYS A 352 50.72 -16.09 -16.55
N LEU A 353 49.97 -15.02 -16.24
CA LEU A 353 50.30 -13.63 -16.55
C LEU A 353 51.42 -13.09 -15.65
N GLN A 354 51.45 -13.45 -14.37
CA GLN A 354 52.55 -13.13 -13.43
C GLN A 354 53.84 -13.89 -13.76
N SER A 355 53.77 -15.17 -14.11
CA SER A 355 54.96 -15.98 -14.44
C SER A 355 55.58 -15.62 -15.80
N LYS A 356 54.83 -14.96 -16.69
CA LYS A 356 55.37 -14.30 -17.89
C LYS A 356 55.87 -12.86 -17.63
N LYS A 357 55.68 -12.32 -16.41
CA LYS A 357 56.13 -11.00 -15.95
C LYS A 357 57.10 -11.09 -14.75
N LEU A 358 57.93 -12.14 -14.67
CA LEU A 358 59.15 -12.10 -13.83
C LEU A 358 60.31 -11.37 -14.55
N GLN A 359 60.07 -10.79 -15.72
CA GLN A 359 60.90 -9.73 -16.28
C GLN A 359 60.09 -8.44 -16.26
N SER A 360 60.67 -7.40 -15.66
CA SER A 360 60.16 -6.05 -15.46
C SER A 360 59.22 -5.82 -14.26
N ALA A 361 59.77 -5.05 -13.31
CA ALA A 361 59.15 -4.38 -12.16
C ALA A 361 58.03 -3.37 -12.52
N THR A 362 57.24 -3.63 -13.57
CA THR A 362 56.22 -2.72 -14.10
C THR A 362 54.81 -3.03 -13.60
N ALA A 363 54.56 -4.20 -13.02
CA ALA A 363 53.24 -4.57 -12.50
C ALA A 363 52.88 -3.89 -11.17
N GLY A 364 53.88 -3.63 -10.30
CA GLY A 364 53.67 -2.87 -9.06
C GLY A 364 53.33 -1.40 -9.35
N LEU A 365 54.03 -0.79 -10.31
CA LEU A 365 53.77 0.58 -10.76
C LEU A 365 52.43 0.73 -11.49
N ALA A 366 51.98 -0.28 -12.23
CA ALA A 366 50.66 -0.24 -12.87
C ALA A 366 49.51 -0.35 -11.86
N LEU A 367 49.67 -1.10 -10.77
CA LEU A 367 48.66 -1.20 -9.70
C LEU A 367 48.65 0.07 -8.82
N VAL A 368 49.83 0.64 -8.52
CA VAL A 368 49.95 1.93 -7.84
C VAL A 368 49.46 3.08 -8.73
N ALA A 369 49.72 3.03 -10.04
CA ALA A 369 49.16 3.99 -11.00
C ALA A 369 47.64 3.78 -11.21
N LEU A 370 47.11 2.55 -11.15
CA LEU A 370 45.65 2.32 -11.17
C LEU A 370 44.97 2.76 -9.87
N LEU A 371 45.66 2.71 -8.73
CA LEU A 371 45.19 3.23 -7.43
C LEU A 371 45.35 4.75 -7.32
N ALA A 372 46.34 5.33 -8.00
CA ALA A 372 46.55 6.78 -8.12
C ALA A 372 45.69 7.44 -9.22
N LEU A 373 45.25 6.67 -10.22
CA LEU A 373 44.27 7.06 -11.25
C LEU A 373 42.85 6.59 -10.93
N ALA A 374 42.65 5.82 -9.86
CA ALA A 374 41.32 5.66 -9.28
C ALA A 374 40.89 7.06 -8.84
N PRO A 375 39.75 7.59 -9.32
CA PRO A 375 39.27 8.88 -8.87
C PRO A 375 39.05 8.81 -7.36
N GLN A 376 40.00 9.39 -6.61
CA GLN A 376 39.81 9.78 -5.23
C GLN A 376 38.68 10.82 -5.29
N ASN A 377 37.51 10.44 -4.80
CA ASN A 377 36.25 11.18 -4.89
C ASN A 377 35.61 11.15 -6.28
N VAL A 378 34.89 10.05 -6.58
CA VAL A 378 33.68 10.16 -7.42
C VAL A 378 32.60 10.84 -6.57
N ASP A 379 32.81 12.10 -6.24
CA ASP A 379 31.69 12.97 -5.93
C ASP A 379 30.93 13.14 -7.22
N ALA A 380 29.87 12.34 -7.37
CA ALA A 380 28.78 12.74 -8.23
C ALA A 380 28.45 14.18 -7.81
N ALA A 381 28.74 15.15 -8.68
CA ALA A 381 28.80 16.57 -8.34
C ALA A 381 27.70 16.94 -7.34
N SER A 382 28.09 17.53 -6.20
CA SER A 382 27.16 18.13 -5.26
C SER A 382 26.20 19.03 -6.03
N PRO A 383 24.91 19.08 -5.65
CA PRO A 383 23.96 19.97 -6.30
C PRO A 383 24.51 21.40 -6.29
N LYS A 384 24.29 22.17 -7.36
CA LYS A 384 24.82 23.53 -7.44
C LYS A 384 24.02 24.45 -6.53
N VAL A 385 24.71 25.24 -5.72
CA VAL A 385 24.17 26.29 -4.86
C VAL A 385 24.82 27.61 -5.22
N ASP A 386 24.12 28.72 -4.96
CA ASP A 386 24.65 30.06 -5.16
C ASP A 386 25.95 30.27 -4.35
N GLU A 387 26.90 31.00 -4.93
CA GLU A 387 28.22 31.19 -4.34
C GLU A 387 28.14 31.92 -2.98
N ASN A 388 27.19 32.86 -2.82
CA ASN A 388 27.02 33.57 -1.55
C ASN A 388 26.43 32.64 -0.49
N THR A 389 25.45 31.81 -0.86
CA THR A 389 24.89 30.81 0.06
C THR A 389 25.96 29.81 0.50
N LEU A 390 26.81 29.34 -0.41
CA LEU A 390 27.91 28.44 -0.08
C LEU A 390 28.92 29.10 0.87
N LYS A 391 29.30 30.36 0.62
CA LYS A 391 30.17 31.13 1.52
C LYS A 391 29.57 31.29 2.91
N THR A 392 28.26 31.55 3.01
CA THR A 392 27.57 31.62 4.30
C THR A 392 27.61 30.27 5.02
N MET A 393 27.34 29.17 4.32
CA MET A 393 27.42 27.82 4.90
C MET A 393 28.86 27.44 5.33
N GLN A 394 29.87 27.94 4.63
CA GLN A 394 31.29 27.73 4.96
C GLN A 394 31.81 28.70 6.03
N SER A 395 31.08 29.77 6.36
CA SER A 395 31.52 30.79 7.32
C SER A 395 31.58 30.32 8.77
N TYR A 396 30.87 29.23 9.11
CA TYR A 396 30.93 28.62 10.43
C TYR A 396 32.33 28.06 10.70
N ASN A 397 32.94 28.50 11.79
CA ASN A 397 34.29 28.07 12.16
C ASN A 397 34.33 26.57 12.50
N LEU A 398 35.17 25.83 11.76
CA LEU A 398 35.29 24.37 11.91
C LEU A 398 35.67 23.91 13.33
N GLN A 399 36.59 24.61 14.01
CA GLN A 399 36.97 24.24 15.38
C GLN A 399 35.82 24.44 16.37
N HIS A 400 35.01 25.48 16.15
CA HIS A 400 33.82 25.72 16.96
C HIS A 400 32.75 24.64 16.73
N THR A 401 32.50 24.24 15.49
CA THR A 401 31.50 23.20 15.17
C THR A 401 31.92 21.82 15.69
N LEU A 402 33.22 21.52 15.71
CA LEU A 402 33.76 20.30 16.34
C LEU A 402 33.58 20.31 17.87
N ASN A 403 33.66 21.47 18.52
CA ASN A 403 33.35 21.59 19.94
C ASN A 403 31.85 21.43 20.22
N PHE A 404 30.98 21.98 19.35
CA PHE A 404 29.54 21.71 19.39
C PHE A 404 29.24 20.21 19.26
N GLY A 405 29.95 19.49 18.40
CA GLY A 405 29.84 18.04 18.25
C GLY A 405 30.11 17.22 19.52
N LYS A 406 30.84 17.77 20.50
CA LYS A 406 31.15 17.11 21.77
C LYS A 406 30.01 17.16 22.79
N LEU A 407 28.99 17.99 22.56
CA LEU A 407 27.86 18.10 23.48
C LEU A 407 27.11 16.77 23.56
N ALA A 408 26.85 16.31 24.79
CA ALA A 408 26.04 15.12 25.01
C ALA A 408 24.56 15.47 24.82
N VAL A 409 23.89 14.73 23.95
CA VAL A 409 22.45 14.87 23.70
C VAL A 409 21.76 13.54 23.85
N GLN A 410 20.48 13.60 24.20
CA GLN A 410 19.62 12.43 24.29
C GLN A 410 18.91 12.19 22.95
N ASP A 411 18.98 10.96 22.43
CA ASP A 411 18.18 10.59 21.26
C ASP A 411 16.72 10.29 21.64
N HIS A 412 15.87 10.10 20.62
CA HIS A 412 14.44 9.81 20.79
C HIS A 412 14.16 8.50 21.55
N GLN A 413 15.16 7.63 21.74
CA GLN A 413 15.05 6.38 22.51
C GLN A 413 15.60 6.54 23.94
N GLY A 414 15.97 7.76 24.33
CA GLY A 414 16.53 8.06 25.64
C GLY A 414 18.03 7.80 25.77
N ARG A 415 18.72 7.38 24.69
CA ARG A 415 20.15 7.07 24.73
C ARG A 415 20.99 8.33 24.56
N MET A 416 21.96 8.51 25.45
CA MET A 416 22.93 9.60 25.38
C MET A 416 23.97 9.31 24.30
N LYS A 417 24.18 10.28 23.40
CA LYS A 417 25.25 10.25 22.39
C LYS A 417 25.81 11.64 22.12
N PRO A 418 27.05 11.76 21.58
CA PRO A 418 27.57 13.04 21.15
C PRO A 418 26.73 13.65 20.02
N MET A 419 26.62 14.98 20.00
CA MET A 419 25.99 15.73 18.92
C MET A 419 26.61 15.42 17.56
N ASP A 420 27.91 15.12 17.52
CA ASP A 420 28.59 14.68 16.30
C ASP A 420 27.95 13.43 15.67
N THR A 421 27.59 12.44 16.47
CA THR A 421 26.90 11.24 15.99
C THR A 421 25.50 11.58 15.48
N VAL A 422 24.78 12.48 16.17
CA VAL A 422 23.46 12.97 15.71
C VAL A 422 23.59 13.69 14.37
N ALA A 423 24.59 14.55 14.22
CA ALA A 423 24.84 15.27 12.98
C ALA A 423 25.10 14.31 11.81
N HIS A 424 25.96 13.32 11.99
CA HIS A 424 26.21 12.29 10.98
C HIS A 424 24.93 11.53 10.61
N ASP A 425 24.14 11.10 11.60
CA ASP A 425 22.88 10.38 11.37
C ASP A 425 21.88 11.24 10.58
N VAL A 426 21.69 12.50 10.98
CA VAL A 426 20.74 13.44 10.37
C VAL A 426 21.15 13.79 8.93
N ILE A 427 22.40 14.19 8.72
CA ILE A 427 22.90 14.57 7.39
C ILE A 427 22.92 13.36 6.45
N ALA A 428 23.35 12.19 6.93
CA ALA A 428 23.28 10.97 6.14
C ALA A 428 21.86 10.57 5.78
N LYS A 429 20.90 10.78 6.70
CA LYS A 429 19.49 10.49 6.42
C LYS A 429 18.94 11.38 5.31
N ILE A 430 19.12 12.70 5.45
CA ILE A 430 18.60 13.73 4.52
C ILE A 430 19.26 13.60 3.14
N THR A 431 20.60 13.54 3.10
CA THR A 431 21.38 13.64 1.85
C THR A 431 21.69 12.28 1.21
N SER A 432 21.60 11.20 1.99
CA SER A 432 22.11 9.86 1.64
C SER A 432 23.61 9.83 1.31
N ARG A 433 24.38 10.76 1.89
CA ARG A 433 25.85 10.84 1.85
C ARG A 433 26.40 11.15 3.25
N SER A 434 27.66 10.81 3.50
CA SER A 434 28.35 11.17 4.74
C SER A 434 28.57 12.68 4.88
N SER A 435 28.75 13.38 3.76
CA SER A 435 28.92 14.84 3.69
C SER A 435 28.34 15.38 2.38
N LEU A 436 28.10 16.70 2.34
CA LEU A 436 27.62 17.41 1.16
C LEU A 436 28.19 18.85 1.19
N TYR A 437 28.49 19.43 0.03
CA TYR A 437 29.07 20.79 -0.10
C TYR A 437 30.43 21.00 0.58
N ASP A 438 31.21 19.92 0.78
CA ASP A 438 32.50 19.96 1.48
C ASP A 438 32.40 20.52 2.92
N LEU A 439 31.27 20.29 3.57
CA LEU A 439 31.00 20.67 4.95
C LEU A 439 31.01 19.45 5.87
N GLU A 440 31.57 19.62 7.06
CA GLU A 440 31.40 18.65 8.14
C GLU A 440 29.91 18.52 8.53
N PRO A 441 29.42 17.31 8.87
CA PRO A 441 28.02 17.12 9.25
C PRO A 441 27.58 17.99 10.43
N THR A 442 28.46 18.18 11.42
CA THR A 442 28.22 19.06 12.58
C THR A 442 28.06 20.52 12.16
N GLN A 443 28.85 20.97 11.19
CA GLN A 443 28.75 22.30 10.61
C GLN A 443 27.43 22.50 9.87
N MET A 444 27.02 21.51 9.08
CA MET A 444 25.74 21.54 8.37
C MET A 444 24.56 21.53 9.34
N LEU A 445 24.56 20.65 10.35
CA LEU A 445 23.49 20.56 11.34
C LEU A 445 23.37 21.87 12.16
N LEU A 446 24.50 22.42 12.62
CA LEU A 446 24.52 23.68 13.35
C LEU A 446 23.94 24.82 12.49
N GLY A 447 24.30 24.87 11.21
CA GLY A 447 23.75 25.84 10.27
C GLY A 447 22.24 25.67 10.06
N MET A 448 21.75 24.43 9.96
CA MET A 448 20.31 24.15 9.87
C MET A 448 19.55 24.69 11.09
N ILE A 449 20.13 24.57 12.29
CA ILE A 449 19.55 25.06 13.54
C ILE A 449 19.56 26.59 13.60
N ILE A 450 20.70 27.23 13.32
CA ILE A 450 20.87 28.69 13.48
C ILE A 450 20.21 29.48 12.33
N GLN A 451 20.20 28.93 11.11
CA GLN A 451 19.68 29.61 9.91
C GLN A 451 18.70 28.72 9.13
N PRO A 452 17.55 28.33 9.74
CA PRO A 452 16.60 27.42 9.11
C PRO A 452 16.09 27.94 7.76
N GLU A 453 15.83 29.25 7.63
CA GLU A 453 15.34 29.84 6.37
C GLU A 453 16.31 29.65 5.20
N LEU A 454 17.63 29.76 5.45
CA LEU A 454 18.65 29.53 4.43
C LEU A 454 18.67 28.06 4.02
N TYR A 455 18.78 27.16 5.00
CA TYR A 455 18.94 25.73 4.76
C TYR A 455 17.69 25.07 4.18
N GLN A 456 16.49 25.61 4.47
CA GLN A 456 15.25 25.17 3.82
C GLN A 456 15.27 25.35 2.30
N ASN A 457 16.09 26.29 1.79
CA ASN A 457 16.23 26.60 0.37
C ASN A 457 17.49 26.00 -0.28
N VAL A 458 18.26 25.21 0.48
CA VAL A 458 19.43 24.48 -0.03
C VAL A 458 18.98 23.09 -0.54
N PRO A 459 19.32 22.70 -1.78
CA PRO A 459 18.96 21.40 -2.33
C PRO A 459 19.78 20.29 -1.68
N MET A 460 19.21 19.63 -0.67
CA MET A 460 19.92 18.59 0.10
C MET A 460 19.11 17.31 0.31
N ILE A 461 17.78 17.36 0.17
CA ILE A 461 16.93 16.19 0.37
C ILE A 461 17.02 15.30 -0.85
N LYS A 462 17.57 14.10 -0.67
CA LYS A 462 17.76 13.15 -1.76
C LYS A 462 16.40 12.72 -2.37
N ILE A 463 16.27 12.78 -3.69
CA ILE A 463 15.14 12.19 -4.43
C ILE A 463 15.57 10.81 -4.98
N GLY A 464 14.79 9.78 -4.65
CA GLY A 464 15.04 8.39 -5.06
C GLY A 464 14.18 7.90 -6.23
N HIS A 465 13.19 8.67 -6.68
CA HIS A 465 12.28 8.28 -7.75
C HIS A 465 11.83 9.48 -8.61
N LYS A 466 11.97 9.34 -9.93
CA LYS A 466 11.65 10.37 -10.94
C LYS A 466 10.24 10.95 -10.82
N LYS A 467 9.24 10.07 -10.67
CA LYS A 467 7.84 10.48 -10.44
C LYS A 467 7.65 11.42 -9.24
N ILE A 468 8.42 11.24 -8.16
CA ILE A 468 8.28 12.10 -6.97
C ILE A 468 8.74 13.51 -7.28
N ALA A 469 9.80 13.68 -8.08
CA ALA A 469 10.22 15.00 -8.55
C ALA A 469 9.10 15.69 -9.34
N LEU A 470 8.43 14.97 -10.24
CA LEU A 470 7.29 15.50 -10.98
C LEU A 470 6.11 15.85 -10.06
N ASP A 471 5.80 15.00 -9.08
CA ASP A 471 4.69 15.23 -8.13
C ASP A 471 4.88 16.52 -7.31
N ILE A 472 6.13 16.92 -7.02
CA ILE A 472 6.44 18.18 -6.30
C ILE A 472 6.68 19.38 -7.24
N GLY A 473 6.64 19.17 -8.56
CA GLY A 473 6.80 20.22 -9.58
C GLY A 473 8.24 20.46 -10.06
N LEU A 474 9.14 19.50 -9.86
CA LEU A 474 10.54 19.57 -10.29
C LEU A 474 10.78 18.73 -11.57
N PRO A 475 11.87 19.01 -12.31
CA PRO A 475 12.27 18.19 -13.46
C PRO A 475 12.47 16.71 -13.10
N GLU A 476 12.14 15.81 -14.02
CA GLU A 476 12.13 14.36 -13.80
C GLU A 476 13.48 13.80 -13.29
N ASP A 477 14.59 14.36 -13.76
CA ASP A 477 15.95 13.90 -13.42
C ASP A 477 16.55 14.57 -12.17
N THR A 478 15.74 15.32 -11.42
CA THR A 478 16.18 16.01 -10.19
C THR A 478 16.63 15.01 -9.12
N LYS A 479 17.86 15.16 -8.65
CA LYS A 479 18.48 14.26 -7.65
C LYS A 479 18.33 14.73 -6.21
N TYR A 480 18.18 16.04 -5.99
CA TYR A 480 18.09 16.69 -4.69
C TYR A 480 17.03 17.79 -4.76
N ALA A 481 16.12 17.83 -3.80
CA ALA A 481 15.12 18.89 -3.62
C ALA A 481 15.49 19.76 -2.42
N LYS A 482 14.96 20.99 -2.42
CA LYS A 482 14.93 21.87 -1.25
C LYS A 482 13.83 21.41 -0.31
N PHE A 483 13.90 21.80 0.96
CA PHE A 483 12.80 21.56 1.90
C PHE A 483 11.53 22.31 1.45
N SER A 484 11.69 23.56 1.00
CA SER A 484 10.59 24.40 0.52
C SER A 484 9.86 23.84 -0.71
N ASP A 485 10.52 23.02 -1.54
CA ASP A 485 9.90 22.40 -2.71
C ASP A 485 8.74 21.46 -2.34
N PHE A 486 8.71 20.94 -1.11
CA PHE A 486 7.69 20.01 -0.63
C PHE A 486 6.40 20.68 -0.13
N PHE A 487 6.41 22.00 0.06
CA PHE A 487 5.28 22.76 0.58
C PHE A 487 4.73 23.69 -0.50
N SER A 488 3.42 23.87 -0.50
CA SER A 488 2.74 24.79 -1.41
C SER A 488 2.98 26.23 -0.97
N SER A 489 3.40 27.08 -1.91
CA SER A 489 3.64 28.50 -1.66
C SER A 489 2.36 29.31 -1.43
N LYS A 490 1.17 28.74 -1.66
CA LYS A 490 -0.11 29.42 -1.45
C LYS A 490 -0.67 29.26 -0.03
N ASP A 491 -0.56 28.06 0.52
CA ASP A 491 -1.27 27.62 1.74
C ASP A 491 -0.37 26.81 2.69
N GLY A 492 0.90 26.60 2.35
CA GLY A 492 1.83 25.80 3.15
C GLY A 492 1.52 24.29 3.13
N ALA A 493 0.59 23.84 2.29
CA ALA A 493 0.17 22.44 2.26
C ALA A 493 1.31 21.51 1.82
N TYR A 494 1.48 20.39 2.52
CA TYR A 494 2.49 19.39 2.19
C TYR A 494 2.08 18.59 0.96
N LYS A 495 2.77 18.82 -0.17
CA LYS A 495 2.36 18.38 -1.52
C LYS A 495 2.19 16.87 -1.65
N ILE A 496 2.96 16.08 -0.89
CA ILE A 496 2.96 14.61 -1.00
C ILE A 496 2.21 13.91 0.14
N PHE A 497 1.54 14.64 1.03
CA PHE A 497 0.87 14.09 2.23
C PHE A 497 -0.09 12.93 1.91
N ASP A 498 -0.99 13.12 0.95
CA ASP A 498 -1.98 12.11 0.56
C ASP A 498 -1.33 10.86 -0.02
N ALA A 499 -0.28 11.05 -0.83
CA ALA A 499 0.43 9.96 -1.47
C ALA A 499 1.23 9.14 -0.45
N VAL A 500 1.87 9.82 0.50
CA VAL A 500 2.60 9.20 1.63
C VAL A 500 1.63 8.42 2.50
N THR A 501 0.53 9.03 2.92
CA THR A 501 -0.49 8.40 3.78
C THR A 501 -1.04 7.12 3.14
N LYS A 502 -1.35 7.17 1.83
CA LYS A 502 -1.78 5.99 1.07
C LYS A 502 -0.68 4.92 1.00
N SER A 503 0.56 5.33 0.81
CA SER A 503 1.72 4.43 0.70
C SER A 503 2.07 3.75 2.03
N SER A 504 2.05 4.49 3.14
CA SER A 504 2.34 4.00 4.49
C SER A 504 1.34 2.93 4.94
N ARG A 505 0.07 3.06 4.54
CA ARG A 505 -1.03 2.11 4.83
C ARG A 505 -0.99 0.81 3.99
N LYS A 506 -0.11 0.70 3.00
CA LYS A 506 0.05 -0.54 2.21
C LYS A 506 0.83 -1.57 3.02
N LYS A 507 0.50 -2.86 2.86
CA LYS A 507 1.31 -3.94 3.43
C LYS A 507 2.71 -3.94 2.81
N PRO A 508 3.77 -4.39 3.52
CA PRO A 508 5.14 -4.39 2.99
C PRO A 508 5.30 -5.03 1.60
N LEU A 509 4.59 -6.14 1.34
CA LEU A 509 4.59 -6.86 0.05
C LEU A 509 3.89 -6.10 -1.09
N GLU A 510 2.99 -5.18 -0.75
CA GLU A 510 2.20 -4.40 -1.72
C GLU A 510 2.85 -3.03 -2.03
N LYS A 511 3.88 -2.63 -1.27
CA LYS A 511 4.61 -1.38 -1.49
C LYS A 511 5.50 -1.49 -2.73
N THR A 512 5.15 -0.73 -3.75
CA THR A 512 5.96 -0.55 -4.97
C THR A 512 7.26 0.20 -4.66
N LYS A 513 8.19 0.24 -5.63
CA LYS A 513 9.42 1.06 -5.49
C LYS A 513 9.10 2.54 -5.25
N TYR A 514 8.09 3.07 -5.94
CA TYR A 514 7.61 4.43 -5.72
C TYR A 514 7.12 4.62 -4.28
N ASP A 515 6.27 3.72 -3.76
CA ASP A 515 5.74 3.81 -2.39
C ASP A 515 6.87 3.81 -1.35
N LYS A 516 7.88 2.97 -1.53
CA LYS A 516 9.05 2.89 -0.63
C LYS A 516 9.89 4.17 -0.67
N GLU A 517 10.16 4.71 -1.86
CA GLU A 517 10.93 5.94 -1.99
C GLU A 517 10.16 7.17 -1.49
N LEU A 518 8.83 7.16 -1.63
CA LEU A 518 7.97 8.22 -1.10
C LEU A 518 8.00 8.29 0.42
N ILE A 519 7.91 7.13 1.10
CA ILE A 519 8.03 7.04 2.57
C ILE A 519 9.42 7.51 3.03
N LYS A 520 10.49 7.11 2.33
CA LYS A 520 11.84 7.57 2.66
C LYS A 520 11.99 9.09 2.51
N ILE A 521 11.38 9.68 1.48
CA ILE A 521 11.43 11.13 1.27
C ILE A 521 10.64 11.87 2.36
N ASP A 522 9.46 11.37 2.73
CA ASP A 522 8.71 11.92 3.86
C ASP A 522 9.51 11.87 5.16
N GLU A 523 10.17 10.75 5.45
CA GLU A 523 11.07 10.64 6.60
C GLU A 523 12.23 11.65 6.53
N ARG A 524 12.84 11.87 5.35
CA ARG A 524 13.88 12.89 5.16
C ARG A 524 13.36 14.31 5.43
N VAL A 525 12.17 14.63 4.95
CA VAL A 525 11.52 15.93 5.16
C VAL A 525 11.23 16.13 6.63
N ASN A 526 10.67 15.14 7.32
CA ASN A 526 10.39 15.22 8.76
C ASN A 526 11.69 15.34 9.58
N VAL A 527 12.75 14.60 9.24
CA VAL A 527 14.06 14.73 9.92
C VAL A 527 14.67 16.13 9.71
N ALA A 528 14.57 16.70 8.51
CA ALA A 528 14.99 18.07 8.26
C ALA A 528 14.15 19.08 9.06
N PHE A 529 12.83 18.88 9.13
CA PHE A 529 11.92 19.70 9.92
C PHE A 529 12.27 19.67 11.42
N MET A 530 12.56 18.49 11.97
CA MET A 530 13.01 18.34 13.35
C MET A 530 14.32 19.10 13.63
N ALA A 531 15.23 19.16 12.66
CA ALA A 531 16.47 19.93 12.80
C ALA A 531 16.19 21.44 12.83
N TYR A 532 15.26 21.92 11.99
CA TYR A 532 14.83 23.33 11.98
C TYR A 532 14.03 23.73 13.22
N GLN A 533 13.42 22.77 13.92
CA GLN A 533 12.67 22.99 15.16
C GLN A 533 13.49 22.69 16.43
N GLU A 534 14.81 22.51 16.33
CA GLU A 534 15.68 22.27 17.50
C GLU A 534 15.32 21.01 18.31
N CYS A 535 14.57 20.08 17.72
CA CYS A 535 14.06 18.88 18.41
C CYS A 535 15.17 17.87 18.77
N PHE A 536 16.40 18.08 18.28
CA PHE A 536 17.57 17.27 18.60
C PHE A 536 18.42 17.84 19.73
N LEU A 537 17.97 18.92 20.38
CA LEU A 537 18.61 19.56 21.53
C LEU A 537 17.86 19.38 22.87
N PRO A 538 17.34 18.19 23.25
CA PRO A 538 16.96 17.97 24.63
C PRO A 538 18.25 17.91 25.46
N VAL A 539 18.71 19.07 25.92
CA VAL A 539 19.78 19.17 26.91
C VAL A 539 19.17 18.74 28.24
N HIS A 540 19.78 17.75 28.88
CA HIS A 540 19.43 17.37 30.24
C HIS A 540 19.64 18.62 31.13
N GLN A 541 18.55 19.23 31.60
CA GLN A 541 18.65 20.14 32.74
C GLN A 541 18.81 19.23 33.96
N GLU A 542 19.99 19.28 34.57
CA GLU A 542 20.25 18.65 35.87
C GLU A 542 19.30 19.18 36.96
#